data_AF-A0A919GMT9-F1
#
_entry.id   AF-A0A919GMT9-F1
#
_cell.length_a   1.000
_cell.length_b   1.000
_cell.length_c   1.000
_cell.angle_alpha   90.00
_cell.angle_beta   90.00
_cell.angle_gamma   90.00
#
_symmetry.space_group_name_H-M   'P 1'
#
loop_
_entity.id
_entity.type
_entity.pdbx_description
1 polymer ?
#
loop_
_entity_poly.entity_id
_entity_poly.type
_entity_poly.pdbx_seq_one_letter_code
_entity_poly.pdbx_strand_id
1 'polypeptide(L)'
;MTPAAPPRAPLAAPALRGLARRPLPPATVPAAEERCDVCAQPVPEQHRHLLDPAADTLLCACQACALLFTADIPGTAGIPGTTGTAGTAATAAPAGPVAAGDREAPGGRPARGPRYRLIPQRRLRLAGTVIDDLGWAALRVPVTLAFFVVAAPPGDGVEAGYPSALGVTRATVDRAVWDAITARHPVLGGLAPGTEALLADRSGGRREHWIVPLDDCYRLAAVLRTQWRGFTGGAEAEEQVRRFLAGLDPSAPDTRSSQTTDGEGKAHG
;
A
#
# COMPACT_ATOMS: atom_id res chain seq x y z
N MET A 1 86.85 2.60 15.01
CA MET A 1 86.17 1.69 14.06
C MET A 1 84.79 1.43 14.60
N THR A 2 83.79 2.08 14.00
CA THR A 2 82.38 2.03 14.38
C THR A 2 81.61 1.59 13.13
N PRO A 3 80.78 0.53 13.16
CA PRO A 3 80.10 0.07 11.97
C PRO A 3 78.97 1.03 11.56
N ALA A 4 78.91 1.33 10.26
CA ALA A 4 77.88 2.16 9.65
C ALA A 4 76.50 1.47 9.70
N ALA A 5 75.48 2.23 10.10
CA ALA A 5 74.09 1.80 10.14
C ALA A 5 73.51 1.59 8.72
N PRO A 6 72.64 0.60 8.49
CA PRO A 6 72.01 0.40 7.19
C PRO A 6 70.89 1.45 6.94
N PRO A 7 70.62 1.82 5.68
CA PRO A 7 69.57 2.78 5.35
C PRO A 7 68.17 2.18 5.60
N ARG A 8 67.27 2.99 6.15
CA ARG A 8 65.86 2.66 6.36
C ARG A 8 65.10 2.68 5.03
N ALA A 9 64.44 1.58 4.69
CA ALA A 9 63.50 1.52 3.58
C ALA A 9 62.24 2.36 3.88
N PRO A 10 61.63 3.03 2.88
CA PRO A 10 60.36 3.72 3.08
C PRO A 10 59.21 2.71 3.18
N LEU A 11 58.33 2.91 4.16
CA LEU A 11 57.04 2.22 4.25
C LEU A 11 56.14 2.73 3.13
N ALA A 12 55.85 1.87 2.15
CA ALA A 12 54.84 2.11 1.13
C ALA A 12 53.44 1.92 1.76
N ALA A 13 52.65 2.99 1.83
CA ALA A 13 51.23 2.88 2.09
C ALA A 13 50.54 2.35 0.82
N PRO A 14 49.72 1.28 0.87
CA PRO A 14 48.95 0.88 -0.28
C PRO A 14 47.88 1.93 -0.56
N ALA A 15 47.91 2.47 -1.77
CA ALA A 15 46.92 3.39 -2.28
C ALA A 15 45.55 2.68 -2.36
N LEU A 16 44.57 3.17 -1.61
CA LEU A 16 43.15 2.97 -1.88
C LEU A 16 42.81 3.63 -3.23
N ARG A 17 43.07 2.93 -4.33
CA ARG A 17 42.64 3.31 -5.67
C ARG A 17 42.01 2.08 -6.31
N GLY A 18 40.69 2.09 -6.47
CA GLY A 18 40.03 1.04 -7.23
C GLY A 18 38.58 0.73 -6.90
N LEU A 19 37.83 1.59 -6.20
CA LEU A 19 36.36 1.56 -6.33
C LEU A 19 36.02 2.19 -7.68
N ALA A 20 36.25 1.42 -8.74
CA ALA A 20 35.81 1.72 -10.08
C ALA A 20 34.29 1.97 -10.01
N ARG A 21 33.88 3.19 -10.38
CA ARG A 21 32.48 3.47 -10.67
C ARG A 21 32.06 2.50 -11.77
N ARG A 22 31.23 1.51 -11.41
CA ARG A 22 30.53 0.67 -12.38
C ARG A 22 29.81 1.62 -13.36
N PRO A 23 30.02 1.50 -14.68
CA PRO A 23 29.30 2.33 -15.64
C PRO A 23 27.81 2.11 -15.43
N LEU A 24 27.08 3.20 -15.22
CA LEU A 24 25.62 3.16 -15.24
C LEU A 24 25.23 2.72 -16.67
N PRO A 25 24.39 1.68 -16.84
CA PRO A 25 23.88 1.32 -18.16
C PRO A 25 23.25 2.57 -18.81
N PRO A 26 23.27 2.69 -20.16
CA PRO A 26 22.72 3.85 -20.83
C PRO A 26 21.28 4.06 -20.36
N ALA A 27 20.96 5.30 -19.98
CA ALA A 27 19.60 5.67 -19.62
C ALA A 27 18.71 5.44 -20.85
N THR A 28 18.02 4.30 -20.87
CA THR A 28 16.73 4.20 -21.53
C THR A 28 15.91 5.35 -20.98
N VAL A 29 15.49 6.29 -21.81
CA VAL A 29 14.61 7.38 -21.39
C VAL A 29 13.40 6.70 -20.74
N PRO A 30 13.24 6.77 -19.40
CA PRO A 30 12.20 6.00 -18.76
C PRO A 30 10.86 6.58 -19.21
N ALA A 31 9.93 5.67 -19.54
CA ALA A 31 8.52 6.02 -19.67
C ALA A 31 8.14 6.83 -18.43
N ALA A 32 7.57 8.03 -18.65
CA ALA A 32 7.27 9.05 -17.64
C ALA A 32 7.42 8.57 -16.20
N GLU A 33 8.58 8.84 -15.57
CA GLU A 33 8.81 8.46 -14.19
C GLU A 33 7.72 9.09 -13.33
N GLU A 34 6.79 8.26 -12.86
CA GLU A 34 5.87 8.64 -11.79
C GLU A 34 6.70 9.24 -10.66
N ARG A 35 6.20 10.31 -10.03
CA ARG A 35 6.92 11.03 -8.98
C ARG A 35 6.21 10.86 -7.65
N CYS A 36 6.97 10.81 -6.58
CA CYS A 36 6.41 10.80 -5.24
C CYS A 36 5.71 12.12 -4.94
N ASP A 37 4.44 12.08 -4.52
CA ASP A 37 3.65 13.29 -4.22
C ASP A 37 4.09 14.01 -2.94
N VAL A 38 4.95 13.37 -2.14
CA VAL A 38 5.46 13.92 -0.88
C VAL A 38 6.81 14.63 -1.08
N CYS A 39 7.72 14.05 -1.88
CA CYS A 39 9.10 14.56 -2.03
C CYS A 39 9.56 14.76 -3.48
N ALA A 40 8.70 14.51 -4.46
CA ALA A 40 8.93 14.66 -5.91
C ALA A 40 10.05 13.80 -6.53
N GLN A 41 10.67 12.89 -5.75
CA GLN A 41 11.63 11.92 -6.28
C GLN A 41 10.94 10.92 -7.22
N PRO A 42 11.63 10.41 -8.25
CA PRO A 42 11.07 9.39 -9.12
C PRO A 42 10.74 8.13 -8.32
N VAL A 43 9.62 7.48 -8.65
CA VAL A 43 9.21 6.20 -8.09
C VAL A 43 9.24 5.12 -9.18
N PRO A 44 9.62 3.88 -8.82
CA PRO A 44 9.54 2.75 -9.75
C PRO A 44 8.07 2.43 -10.10
N GLU A 45 7.84 1.66 -11.15
CA GLU A 45 6.48 1.20 -11.53
C GLU A 45 5.75 0.51 -10.37
N GLN A 46 6.48 -0.27 -9.56
CA GLN A 46 5.97 -0.88 -8.33
C GLN A 46 6.39 -0.05 -7.12
N HIS A 47 5.47 0.76 -6.62
CA HIS A 47 5.68 1.61 -5.45
C HIS A 47 4.50 1.52 -4.50
N ARG A 48 4.63 2.14 -3.32
CA ARG A 48 3.57 2.13 -2.31
C ARG A 48 2.72 3.38 -2.45
N HIS A 49 1.46 3.27 -2.06
CA HIS A 49 0.54 4.41 -2.03
C HIS A 49 0.21 4.85 -0.61
N LEU A 50 -0.04 6.15 -0.46
CA LEU A 50 -0.74 6.71 0.69
C LEU A 50 -2.18 7.05 0.27
N LEU A 51 -3.12 6.97 1.20
CA LEU A 51 -4.48 7.47 1.04
C LEU A 51 -4.62 8.81 1.76
N ASP A 52 -5.11 9.84 1.08
CA ASP A 52 -5.74 11.00 1.73
C ASP A 52 -7.23 10.66 1.94
N PRO A 53 -7.68 10.31 3.15
CA PRO A 53 -9.07 9.97 3.42
C PRO A 53 -10.01 11.18 3.32
N ALA A 54 -9.50 12.42 3.37
CA ALA A 54 -10.32 13.61 3.21
C ALA A 54 -10.59 13.93 1.73
N ALA A 55 -9.61 13.65 0.86
CA ALA A 55 -9.74 13.81 -0.59
C ALA A 55 -10.15 12.53 -1.31
N ASP A 56 -10.16 11.38 -0.60
CA ASP A 56 -10.38 10.04 -1.16
C ASP A 56 -9.48 9.78 -2.39
N THR A 57 -8.20 10.10 -2.25
CA THR A 57 -7.22 10.06 -3.35
C THR A 57 -5.99 9.26 -2.92
N LEU A 58 -5.47 8.47 -3.84
CA LEU A 58 -4.19 7.78 -3.68
C LEU A 58 -3.03 8.67 -4.12
N LEU A 59 -1.96 8.64 -3.34
CA LEU A 59 -0.73 9.39 -3.55
C LEU A 59 0.44 8.43 -3.70
N CYS A 60 1.27 8.63 -4.72
CA CYS A 60 2.47 7.86 -4.97
C CYS A 60 3.52 8.16 -3.90
N ALA A 61 4.03 7.12 -3.23
CA ALA A 61 5.05 7.26 -2.18
C ALA A 61 6.31 6.45 -2.50
N CYS A 62 7.46 7.13 -2.49
CA CYS A 62 8.74 6.45 -2.52
C CYS A 62 8.97 5.65 -1.22
N GLN A 63 9.90 4.71 -1.24
CA GLN A 63 10.19 3.85 -0.09
C GLN A 63 10.47 4.66 1.18
N ALA A 64 11.28 5.72 1.10
CA ALA A 64 11.61 6.55 2.25
C ALA A 64 10.39 7.27 2.84
N CYS A 65 9.53 7.85 1.99
CA CYS A 65 8.32 8.52 2.47
C CYS A 65 7.31 7.53 3.03
N ALA A 66 7.16 6.34 2.43
CA ALA A 66 6.26 5.31 2.94
C ALA A 66 6.65 4.86 4.36
N LEU A 67 7.94 4.76 4.68
CA LEU A 67 8.41 4.38 6.02
C LEU A 67 7.90 5.30 7.13
N LEU A 68 7.71 6.59 6.83
CA LEU A 68 7.21 7.58 7.79
C LEU A 68 5.76 7.29 8.27
N PHE A 69 5.00 6.49 7.53
CA PHE A 69 3.58 6.20 7.79
C PHE A 69 3.35 4.72 8.14
N THR A 70 4.40 3.96 8.45
CA THR A 70 4.29 2.54 8.80
C THR A 70 3.65 2.28 10.16
N ALA A 71 3.74 3.24 11.09
CA ALA A 71 3.08 3.16 12.40
C ALA A 71 1.54 3.20 12.32
N ASP A 72 1.00 3.65 11.18
CA ASP A 72 -0.45 3.76 10.95
C ASP A 72 -1.08 2.50 10.35
N ILE A 73 -0.28 1.48 10.04
CA ILE A 73 -0.77 0.18 9.59
C ILE A 73 -1.26 -0.60 10.82
N PRO A 74 -2.55 -0.96 10.92
CA PRO A 74 -3.03 -1.85 11.97
C PRO A 74 -2.33 -3.20 11.87
N GLY A 75 -1.60 -3.60 12.92
CA GLY A 75 -0.98 -4.93 13.02
C GLY A 75 0.54 -5.02 12.77
N THR A 76 1.24 -3.92 12.47
CA THR A 76 2.71 -3.90 12.50
C THR A 76 3.19 -3.32 13.82
N ALA A 77 3.39 -4.17 14.82
CA ALA A 77 4.13 -3.80 16.02
C ALA A 77 5.54 -3.31 15.60
N GLY A 78 5.82 -2.03 15.80
CA GLY A 78 7.08 -1.41 15.42
C GLY A 78 8.26 -2.02 16.18
N ILE A 79 9.42 -2.05 15.52
CA ILE A 79 10.71 -2.36 16.16
C ILE A 79 11.01 -1.21 17.14
N PRO A 80 11.15 -1.47 18.46
CA PRO A 80 11.53 -0.42 19.40
C PRO A 80 13.04 -0.18 19.27
N GLY A 81 13.43 0.98 18.73
CA GLY A 81 14.86 1.28 18.67
C GLY A 81 15.31 2.50 17.86
N THR A 82 14.64 3.65 17.93
CA THR A 82 15.29 4.94 17.61
C THR A 82 14.76 6.06 18.49
N THR A 83 15.13 6.05 19.79
CA THR A 83 15.05 7.27 20.61
C THR A 83 16.13 8.24 20.17
N GLY A 84 15.80 9.13 19.23
CA GLY A 84 16.58 10.32 18.91
C GLY A 84 16.27 11.44 19.91
N THR A 85 17.10 11.51 20.95
CA THR A 85 17.45 12.67 21.80
C THR A 85 16.37 13.71 22.14
N ALA A 86 16.00 13.65 23.42
CA ALA A 86 15.30 14.67 24.19
C ALA A 86 15.92 16.08 24.08
N GLY A 87 15.07 17.07 23.85
CA GLY A 87 15.31 18.45 24.22
C GLY A 87 15.27 18.59 25.74
N THR A 88 16.25 19.28 26.28
CA THR A 88 16.61 19.40 27.69
C THR A 88 15.55 20.03 28.59
N ALA A 89 15.51 19.48 29.81
CA ALA A 89 14.74 19.90 30.96
C ALA A 89 14.95 21.37 31.36
N ALA A 90 13.86 21.98 31.85
CA ALA A 90 13.90 23.11 32.77
C ALA A 90 13.33 22.67 34.14
N THR A 91 14.06 23.08 35.16
CA THR A 91 14.15 22.61 36.55
C THR A 91 12.89 22.83 37.40
N ALA A 92 12.70 21.95 38.39
CA ALA A 92 11.66 22.00 39.41
C ALA A 92 12.06 22.78 40.68
N ALA A 93 11.09 23.41 41.37
CA ALA A 93 10.87 23.47 42.84
C ALA A 93 9.88 24.62 43.22
N PRO A 94 9.32 24.70 44.45
CA PRO A 94 8.47 23.72 45.15
C PRO A 94 7.13 24.34 45.66
N ALA A 95 6.35 23.54 46.40
CA ALA A 95 4.95 23.70 46.78
C ALA A 95 4.56 24.83 47.77
N GLY A 96 3.30 25.27 47.69
CA GLY A 96 2.53 26.00 48.71
C GLY A 96 1.02 26.02 48.38
N PRO A 97 0.09 26.07 49.35
CA PRO A 97 -1.26 25.47 49.23
C PRO A 97 -2.40 26.46 48.90
N VAL A 98 -3.62 25.89 48.73
CA VAL A 98 -4.98 26.51 48.61
C VAL A 98 -5.34 27.08 47.21
N ALA A 99 -6.55 27.02 46.65
CA ALA A 99 -7.90 26.59 47.03
C ALA A 99 -8.67 26.20 45.74
N ALA A 100 -9.79 25.51 45.89
CA ALA A 100 -10.71 25.13 44.80
C ALA A 100 -11.18 26.35 43.97
N GLY A 101 -11.17 26.20 42.65
CA GLY A 101 -11.72 27.15 41.71
C GLY A 101 -11.66 26.57 40.30
N ASP A 102 -12.83 26.38 39.70
CA ASP A 102 -13.00 25.86 38.35
C ASP A 102 -12.19 26.69 37.35
N ARG A 103 -11.14 26.08 36.79
CA ARG A 103 -10.44 26.59 35.61
C ARG A 103 -10.46 25.51 34.56
N GLU A 104 -11.36 25.71 33.60
CA GLU A 104 -11.38 25.05 32.31
C GLU A 104 -9.98 25.15 31.68
N ALA A 105 -9.32 24.00 31.53
CA ALA A 105 -8.07 23.91 30.82
C ALA A 105 -8.29 24.33 29.35
N PRO A 106 -7.39 25.12 28.72
CA PRO A 106 -7.51 25.40 27.30
C PRO A 106 -7.46 24.08 26.55
N GLY A 107 -8.56 23.78 25.84
CA GLY A 107 -8.79 22.55 25.11
C GLY A 107 -7.55 22.16 24.31
N GLY A 108 -6.89 21.10 24.76
CA GLY A 108 -5.89 20.41 23.96
C GLY A 108 -6.56 20.01 22.66
N ARG A 109 -6.13 20.62 21.55
CA ARG A 109 -6.58 20.25 20.21
C ARG A 109 -6.41 18.73 20.10
N PRO A 110 -7.46 17.95 19.79
CA PRO A 110 -7.28 16.52 19.61
C PRO A 110 -6.19 16.37 18.54
N ALA A 111 -5.20 15.51 18.82
CA ALA A 111 -4.17 15.18 17.86
C ALA A 111 -4.89 14.72 16.60
N ARG A 112 -4.89 15.59 15.57
CA ARG A 112 -5.47 15.25 14.27
C ARG A 112 -4.63 14.07 13.81
N GLY A 113 -5.27 12.90 13.68
CA GLY A 113 -4.60 11.71 13.19
C GLY A 113 -3.85 12.03 11.89
N PRO A 114 -2.84 11.20 11.53
CA PRO A 114 -2.03 11.47 10.37
C PRO A 114 -2.93 11.70 9.16
N ARG A 115 -2.66 12.81 8.46
CA ARG A 115 -3.47 13.27 7.32
C ARG A 115 -3.53 12.21 6.22
N TYR A 116 -2.51 11.37 6.13
CA TYR A 116 -2.38 10.32 5.15
C TYR A 116 -2.24 8.96 5.83
N ARG A 117 -2.74 7.90 5.20
CA ARG A 117 -2.62 6.53 5.68
C ARG A 117 -1.85 5.70 4.67
N LEU A 118 -0.88 4.91 5.13
CA LEU A 118 -0.16 4.01 4.27
C LEU A 118 -1.04 2.83 3.86
N ILE A 119 -1.15 2.58 2.55
CA ILE A 119 -1.86 1.42 2.03
C ILE A 119 -1.05 0.14 2.37
N PRO A 120 -1.65 -0.84 3.08
CA PRO A 120 -1.03 -2.13 3.33
C PRO A 120 -0.71 -2.87 2.03
N GLN A 121 0.09 -3.93 2.10
CA GLN A 121 0.44 -4.75 0.93
C GLN A 121 -0.12 -6.18 1.06
N ARG A 122 -0.96 -6.41 2.06
CA ARG A 122 -1.49 -7.72 2.39
C ARG A 122 -2.54 -8.13 1.37
N ARG A 123 -2.26 -9.21 0.65
CA ARG A 123 -3.20 -9.91 -0.22
C ARG A 123 -3.46 -11.28 0.36
N LEU A 124 -4.70 -11.56 0.73
CA LEU A 124 -5.10 -12.82 1.35
C LEU A 124 -6.34 -13.37 0.65
N ARG A 125 -6.20 -14.53 0.03
CA ARG A 125 -7.34 -15.28 -0.49
C ARG A 125 -8.10 -15.93 0.67
N LEU A 126 -9.40 -15.68 0.75
CA LEU A 126 -10.25 -16.27 1.78
C LEU A 126 -10.80 -17.61 1.27
N ALA A 127 -10.64 -18.65 2.09
CA ALA A 127 -11.21 -19.96 1.80
C ALA A 127 -12.73 -19.95 2.03
N GLY A 128 -13.47 -20.59 1.11
CA GLY A 128 -14.92 -20.70 1.20
C GLY A 128 -15.69 -19.49 0.67
N THR A 129 -17.00 -19.54 0.81
CA THR A 129 -17.90 -18.44 0.42
C THR A 129 -18.12 -17.51 1.61
N VAL A 130 -17.51 -16.33 1.57
CA VAL A 130 -17.63 -15.31 2.63
C VAL A 130 -18.96 -14.56 2.50
N ILE A 131 -19.33 -14.19 1.28
CA ILE A 131 -20.63 -13.59 0.99
C ILE A 131 -21.43 -14.61 0.18
N ASP A 132 -22.43 -15.22 0.82
CA ASP A 132 -23.38 -16.11 0.15
C ASP A 132 -24.39 -15.31 -0.70
N ASP A 133 -25.26 -16.01 -1.43
CA ASP A 133 -26.19 -15.36 -2.36
C ASP A 133 -27.19 -14.45 -1.62
N LEU A 134 -27.61 -14.85 -0.43
CA LEU A 134 -28.52 -14.07 0.41
C LEU A 134 -27.84 -12.81 0.94
N GLY A 135 -26.60 -12.94 1.43
CA GLY A 135 -25.77 -11.83 1.87
C GLY A 135 -25.55 -10.83 0.74
N TRP A 136 -25.22 -11.28 -0.47
CA TRP A 136 -25.04 -10.36 -1.60
C TRP A 136 -26.31 -9.63 -2.00
N ALA A 137 -27.44 -10.33 -2.03
CA ALA A 137 -28.73 -9.70 -2.30
C ALA A 137 -29.04 -8.60 -1.26
N ALA A 138 -28.70 -8.83 0.01
CA ALA A 138 -28.86 -7.85 1.08
C ALA A 138 -27.90 -6.64 0.95
N LEU A 139 -26.71 -6.82 0.35
CA LEU A 139 -25.78 -5.72 0.06
C LEU A 139 -26.27 -4.78 -1.06
N ARG A 140 -27.26 -5.22 -1.87
CA ARG A 140 -27.88 -4.44 -2.96
C ARG A 140 -26.89 -3.94 -4.02
N VAL A 141 -25.80 -4.67 -4.25
CA VAL A 141 -24.82 -4.38 -5.29
C VAL A 141 -25.30 -4.95 -6.64
N PRO A 142 -25.51 -4.13 -7.68
CA PRO A 142 -26.15 -4.55 -8.94
C PRO A 142 -25.21 -5.25 -9.93
N VAL A 143 -24.03 -5.66 -9.47
CA VAL A 143 -22.99 -6.32 -10.28
C VAL A 143 -22.49 -7.57 -9.57
N THR A 144 -21.68 -8.37 -10.26
CA THR A 144 -21.08 -9.60 -9.72
C THR A 144 -19.67 -9.42 -9.17
N LEU A 145 -19.05 -8.27 -9.43
CA LEU A 145 -17.71 -7.91 -8.96
C LEU A 145 -17.80 -6.61 -8.16
N ALA A 146 -17.40 -6.65 -6.90
CA ALA A 146 -17.33 -5.45 -6.06
C ALA A 146 -16.29 -5.61 -4.95
N PHE A 147 -15.85 -4.48 -4.43
CA PHE A 147 -15.01 -4.42 -3.24
C PHE A 147 -15.69 -3.62 -2.14
N PHE A 148 -15.47 -4.02 -0.88
CA PHE A 148 -16.11 -3.42 0.29
C PHE A 148 -15.06 -2.85 1.24
N VAL A 149 -15.20 -1.57 1.59
CA VAL A 149 -14.27 -0.83 2.44
C VAL A 149 -15.00 -0.37 3.68
N VAL A 150 -14.46 -0.70 4.85
CA VAL A 150 -14.92 -0.16 6.13
C VAL A 150 -14.28 1.21 6.33
N ALA A 151 -15.06 2.23 6.62
CA ALA A 151 -14.56 3.58 6.85
C ALA A 151 -13.58 3.62 8.04
N ALA A 152 -12.56 4.48 7.93
CA ALA A 152 -11.66 4.72 9.05
C ALA A 152 -12.36 5.58 10.13
N PRO A 153 -12.06 5.36 11.42
CA PRO A 153 -12.58 6.20 12.50
C PRO A 153 -12.31 7.69 12.27
N PRO A 154 -13.24 8.58 12.64
CA PRO A 154 -14.44 8.31 13.45
C PRO A 154 -15.64 7.75 12.66
N GLY A 155 -15.51 7.56 11.34
CA GLY A 155 -16.54 6.91 10.54
C GLY A 155 -16.63 5.42 10.86
N ASP A 156 -17.81 4.85 10.65
CA ASP A 156 -18.11 3.44 10.85
C ASP A 156 -18.94 2.85 9.70
N GLY A 157 -19.18 3.63 8.64
CA GLY A 157 -19.90 3.21 7.45
C GLY A 157 -19.11 2.20 6.61
N VAL A 158 -19.83 1.53 5.72
CA VAL A 158 -19.25 0.59 4.76
C VAL A 158 -19.63 1.05 3.36
N GLU A 159 -18.64 1.09 2.48
CA GLU A 159 -18.82 1.46 1.08
C GLU A 159 -18.52 0.26 0.18
N ALA A 160 -19.39 0.03 -0.79
CA ALA A 160 -19.13 -0.83 -1.92
C ALA A 160 -18.63 0.00 -3.10
N GLY A 161 -17.49 -0.40 -3.68
CA GLY A 161 -16.99 0.11 -4.95
C GLY A 161 -17.05 -0.96 -6.02
N TYR A 162 -17.40 -0.60 -7.25
CA TYR A 162 -17.34 -1.50 -8.38
C TYR A 162 -16.96 -0.78 -9.69
N PRO A 163 -16.20 -1.46 -10.57
CA PRO A 163 -15.77 -0.88 -11.85
C PRO A 163 -16.96 -0.50 -12.76
N SER A 164 -16.83 0.63 -13.45
CA SER A 164 -17.73 1.10 -14.50
C SER A 164 -16.94 1.83 -15.59
N ALA A 165 -17.61 2.16 -16.71
CA ALA A 165 -17.00 2.93 -17.80
C ALA A 165 -16.43 4.28 -17.33
N LEU A 166 -16.98 4.89 -16.28
CA LEU A 166 -16.55 6.19 -15.75
C LEU A 166 -15.50 6.09 -14.63
N GLY A 167 -15.12 4.88 -14.22
CA GLY A 167 -14.21 4.65 -13.09
C GLY A 167 -14.86 3.76 -12.04
N VAL A 168 -14.65 4.07 -10.76
CA VAL A 168 -15.31 3.33 -9.67
C VAL A 168 -16.67 3.96 -9.39
N THR A 169 -17.72 3.15 -9.47
CA THR A 169 -19.04 3.51 -8.94
C THR A 169 -19.11 3.10 -7.48
N ARG A 170 -19.69 3.96 -6.64
CA ARG A 170 -19.78 3.77 -5.20
C ARG A 170 -21.22 3.63 -4.74
N ALA A 171 -21.44 2.80 -3.74
CA ALA A 171 -22.72 2.64 -3.08
C ALA A 171 -22.50 2.43 -1.58
N THR A 172 -23.36 3.06 -0.76
CA THR A 172 -23.36 2.80 0.67
C THR A 172 -23.94 1.42 0.96
N VAL A 173 -23.31 0.70 1.88
CA VAL A 173 -23.77 -0.59 2.37
C VAL A 173 -24.37 -0.42 3.76
N ASP A 174 -25.50 -1.10 3.99
CA ASP A 174 -26.12 -1.14 5.31
C ASP A 174 -25.17 -1.80 6.32
N ARG A 175 -24.88 -1.07 7.40
CA ARG A 175 -23.93 -1.50 8.43
C ARG A 175 -24.37 -2.80 9.11
N ALA A 176 -25.66 -2.98 9.36
CA ALA A 176 -26.16 -4.19 10.01
C ALA A 176 -25.98 -5.44 9.11
N VAL A 177 -26.11 -5.27 7.79
CA VAL A 177 -25.85 -6.35 6.83
C VAL A 177 -24.36 -6.72 6.83
N TRP A 178 -23.48 -5.74 6.84
CA TRP A 178 -22.03 -5.97 6.92
C TRP A 178 -21.61 -6.64 8.24
N ASP A 179 -22.17 -6.21 9.37
CA ASP A 179 -21.89 -6.79 10.68
C ASP A 179 -22.35 -8.26 10.75
N ALA A 180 -23.50 -8.60 10.16
CA ALA A 180 -23.98 -9.98 10.09
C ALA A 180 -23.04 -10.88 9.27
N ILE A 181 -22.44 -10.37 8.18
CA ILE A 181 -21.42 -11.09 7.39
C ILE A 181 -20.14 -11.26 8.22
N THR A 182 -19.68 -10.17 8.86
CA THR A 182 -18.44 -10.17 9.65
C THR A 182 -18.51 -11.08 10.87
N ALA A 183 -19.68 -11.19 11.51
CA ALA A 183 -19.89 -12.10 12.64
C ALA A 183 -19.66 -13.58 12.27
N ARG A 184 -19.91 -13.95 11.01
CA ARG A 184 -19.70 -15.31 10.48
C ARG A 184 -18.27 -15.53 9.98
N HIS A 185 -17.54 -14.44 9.72
CA HIS A 185 -16.19 -14.45 9.17
C HIS A 185 -15.28 -13.47 9.93
N PRO A 186 -14.78 -13.85 11.13
CA PRO A 186 -13.99 -12.97 11.99
C PRO A 186 -12.73 -12.38 11.33
N VAL A 187 -12.21 -13.03 10.29
CA VAL A 187 -11.09 -12.53 9.49
C VAL A 187 -11.35 -11.13 8.90
N LEU A 188 -12.62 -10.79 8.61
CA LEU A 188 -13.00 -9.48 8.10
C LEU A 188 -12.87 -8.37 9.15
N GLY A 189 -12.91 -8.72 10.45
CA GLY A 189 -12.62 -7.77 11.52
C GLY A 189 -11.15 -7.30 11.54
N GLY A 190 -10.26 -8.00 10.82
CA GLY A 190 -8.86 -7.62 10.65
C GLY A 190 -8.58 -6.67 9.48
N LEU A 191 -9.60 -6.24 8.72
CA LEU A 191 -9.44 -5.27 7.64
C LEU A 191 -8.91 -3.94 8.18
N ALA A 192 -7.85 -3.41 7.56
CA ALA A 192 -7.33 -2.09 7.85
C ALA A 192 -8.29 -1.02 7.32
N PRO A 193 -9.00 -0.28 8.20
CA PRO A 193 -10.09 0.60 7.78
C PRO A 193 -9.64 1.67 6.80
N GLY A 194 -10.41 1.85 5.73
CA GLY A 194 -10.16 2.81 4.64
C GLY A 194 -9.04 2.41 3.68
N THR A 195 -8.17 1.46 4.02
CA THR A 195 -6.96 1.15 3.22
C THR A 195 -6.93 -0.26 2.65
N GLU A 196 -7.77 -1.15 3.17
CA GLU A 196 -7.99 -2.49 2.63
C GLU A 196 -9.47 -2.69 2.30
N ALA A 197 -9.71 -3.61 1.39
CA ALA A 197 -11.04 -3.99 0.96
C ALA A 197 -11.23 -5.50 0.97
N LEU A 198 -12.47 -5.92 1.21
CA LEU A 198 -12.93 -7.25 0.80
C LEU A 198 -13.32 -7.17 -0.68
N LEU A 199 -12.51 -7.71 -1.57
CA LEU A 199 -12.82 -7.88 -2.98
C LEU A 199 -13.55 -9.21 -3.20
N ALA A 200 -14.70 -9.16 -3.84
CA ALA A 200 -15.56 -10.30 -4.10
C ALA A 200 -15.92 -10.38 -5.58
N ASP A 201 -15.64 -11.54 -6.19
CA ASP A 201 -16.00 -11.86 -7.57
C ASP A 201 -16.95 -13.06 -7.60
N ARG A 202 -18.06 -12.87 -8.30
CA ARG A 202 -19.15 -13.82 -8.49
C ARG A 202 -19.41 -14.11 -9.97
N SER A 203 -18.56 -13.62 -10.86
CA SER A 203 -18.68 -13.82 -12.30
C SER A 203 -18.51 -15.30 -12.68
N GLY A 204 -19.17 -15.73 -13.75
CA GLY A 204 -19.08 -17.11 -14.26
C GLY A 204 -19.41 -18.22 -13.24
N GLY A 205 -20.21 -17.94 -12.20
CA GLY A 205 -20.58 -18.91 -11.15
C GLY A 205 -19.48 -19.20 -10.13
N ARG A 206 -18.35 -18.48 -10.18
CA ARG A 206 -17.29 -18.54 -9.17
C ARG A 206 -17.71 -17.75 -7.92
N ARG A 207 -17.02 -17.99 -6.81
CA ARG A 207 -17.18 -17.21 -5.57
C ARG A 207 -15.82 -17.02 -4.94
N GLU A 208 -15.07 -16.04 -5.45
CA GLU A 208 -13.74 -15.72 -4.96
C GLU A 208 -13.79 -14.49 -4.07
N HIS A 209 -13.13 -14.59 -2.92
CA HIS A 209 -13.09 -13.53 -1.92
C HIS A 209 -11.64 -13.29 -1.51
N TRP A 210 -11.26 -12.02 -1.49
CA TRP A 210 -9.90 -11.61 -1.17
C TRP A 210 -9.92 -10.42 -0.24
N ILE A 211 -9.01 -10.41 0.75
CA ILE A 211 -8.59 -9.17 1.40
C ILE A 211 -7.44 -8.63 0.57
N VAL A 212 -7.59 -7.40 0.07
CA VAL A 212 -6.61 -6.73 -0.78
C VAL A 212 -6.39 -5.29 -0.32
N PRO A 213 -5.23 -4.72 -0.64
CA PRO A 213 -5.03 -3.27 -0.60
C PRO A 213 -6.05 -2.52 -1.46
N LEU A 214 -6.50 -1.35 -1.01
CA LEU A 214 -7.49 -0.55 -1.76
C LEU A 214 -6.96 -0.08 -3.13
N ASP A 215 -5.65 0.12 -3.26
CA ASP A 215 -5.02 0.48 -4.54
C ASP A 215 -5.11 -0.64 -5.59
N ASP A 216 -5.15 -1.92 -5.19
CA ASP A 216 -5.45 -3.01 -6.12
C ASP A 216 -6.87 -2.94 -6.66
N CYS A 217 -7.85 -2.50 -5.86
CA CYS A 217 -9.22 -2.30 -6.34
C CYS A 217 -9.29 -1.20 -7.41
N TYR A 218 -8.59 -0.08 -7.19
CA TYR A 218 -8.50 0.98 -8.19
C TYR A 218 -7.70 0.55 -9.44
N ARG A 219 -6.63 -0.24 -9.26
CA ARG A 219 -5.87 -0.83 -10.37
C ARG A 219 -6.75 -1.76 -11.21
N LEU A 220 -7.56 -2.60 -10.58
CA LEU A 220 -8.53 -3.45 -11.27
C LEU A 220 -9.54 -2.62 -12.06
N ALA A 221 -10.11 -1.58 -11.44
CA ALA A 221 -11.06 -0.69 -12.11
C ALA A 221 -10.42 0.03 -13.31
N ALA A 222 -9.16 0.49 -13.18
CA ALA A 222 -8.42 1.10 -14.27
C ALA A 222 -8.18 0.12 -15.43
N VAL A 223 -7.75 -1.12 -15.14
CA VAL A 223 -7.58 -2.17 -16.15
C VAL A 223 -8.88 -2.42 -16.90
N LEU A 224 -9.99 -2.64 -16.19
CA LEU A 224 -11.28 -2.92 -16.82
C LEU A 224 -11.83 -1.74 -17.62
N ARG A 225 -11.60 -0.51 -17.17
CA ARG A 225 -11.97 0.70 -17.91
C ARG A 225 -11.25 0.79 -19.25
N THR A 226 -9.98 0.42 -19.34
CA THR A 226 -9.22 0.47 -20.61
C THR A 226 -9.67 -0.58 -21.63
N GLN A 227 -10.30 -1.66 -21.16
CA GLN A 227 -10.75 -2.79 -21.99
C GLN A 227 -12.27 -2.76 -22.24
N TRP A 228 -12.95 -1.69 -21.82
CA TRP A 228 -14.41 -1.62 -21.87
C TRP A 228 -14.93 -1.55 -23.31
N ARG A 229 -15.52 -2.64 -23.80
CA ARG A 229 -16.27 -2.70 -25.06
C ARG A 229 -17.71 -3.16 -24.80
N GLY A 230 -18.70 -2.31 -25.13
CA GLY A 230 -20.14 -2.62 -24.97
C GLY A 230 -20.72 -2.28 -23.59
N PHE A 231 -21.96 -2.71 -23.30
CA PHE A 231 -22.69 -2.33 -22.08
C PHE A 231 -22.44 -3.29 -20.90
N THR A 232 -22.02 -4.53 -21.14
CA THR A 232 -21.99 -5.61 -20.13
C THR A 232 -20.60 -6.15 -19.81
N GLY A 233 -19.52 -5.54 -20.30
CA GLY A 233 -18.14 -5.98 -20.02
C GLY A 233 -17.72 -7.30 -20.69
N GLY A 234 -18.66 -8.19 -21.04
CA GLY A 234 -18.43 -9.39 -21.84
C GLY A 234 -17.43 -10.40 -21.25
N ALA A 235 -17.20 -11.49 -21.98
CA ALA A 235 -16.25 -12.54 -21.59
C ALA A 235 -14.80 -12.02 -21.48
N GLU A 236 -14.45 -10.95 -22.20
CA GLU A 236 -13.14 -10.32 -22.11
C GLU A 236 -12.91 -9.65 -20.75
N ALA A 237 -13.90 -8.93 -20.20
CA ALA A 237 -13.75 -8.38 -18.84
C ALA A 237 -13.65 -9.49 -17.80
N GLU A 238 -14.46 -10.55 -17.91
CA GLU A 238 -14.38 -11.70 -17.00
C GLU A 238 -12.98 -12.37 -17.05
N GLU A 239 -12.40 -12.50 -18.25
CA GLU A 239 -11.02 -12.98 -18.43
C GLU A 239 -9.99 -12.06 -17.74
N GLN A 240 -10.12 -10.75 -17.92
CA GLN A 240 -9.22 -9.78 -17.29
C GLN A 240 -9.34 -9.77 -15.77
N VAL A 241 -10.55 -9.86 -15.22
CA VAL A 241 -10.78 -10.02 -13.78
C VAL A 241 -10.06 -11.27 -13.29
N ARG A 242 -10.26 -12.41 -13.95
CA ARG A 242 -9.63 -13.67 -13.55
C ARG A 242 -8.11 -13.62 -13.61
N ARG A 243 -7.55 -13.05 -14.69
CA ARG A 243 -6.10 -12.84 -14.84
C ARG A 243 -5.56 -11.94 -13.73
N PHE A 244 -6.28 -10.87 -13.42
CA PHE A 244 -5.91 -9.94 -12.35
C PHE A 244 -5.89 -10.65 -10.99
N LEU A 245 -6.96 -11.36 -10.65
CA LEU A 245 -7.09 -12.08 -9.38
C LEU A 245 -6.03 -13.18 -9.25
N ALA A 246 -5.74 -13.91 -10.32
CA ALA A 246 -4.65 -14.89 -10.34
C ALA A 246 -3.27 -14.25 -10.06
N GLY A 247 -3.06 -13.01 -10.52
CA GLY A 247 -1.84 -12.23 -10.24
C GLY A 247 -1.78 -11.59 -8.86
N LEU A 248 -2.84 -11.70 -8.03
CA LEU A 248 -2.80 -11.28 -6.64
C LEU A 248 -2.15 -12.32 -5.74
N ASP A 249 -2.11 -13.59 -6.17
CA ASP A 249 -1.49 -14.66 -5.41
C ASP A 249 0.03 -14.43 -5.34
N PRO A 250 0.62 -14.23 -4.14
CA PRO A 250 2.06 -14.03 -4.00
C PRO A 250 2.88 -15.26 -4.44
N SER A 251 2.24 -16.42 -4.59
CA SER A 251 2.86 -17.66 -5.08
C SER A 251 2.84 -17.77 -6.61
N ALA A 252 2.13 -16.88 -7.30
CA ALA A 252 2.11 -16.87 -8.75
C ALA A 252 3.51 -16.47 -9.27
N PRO A 253 4.13 -17.27 -10.15
CA PRO A 253 5.41 -16.90 -10.74
C PRO A 253 5.26 -15.55 -11.46
N ASP A 254 6.22 -14.65 -11.23
CA ASP A 254 6.21 -13.30 -11.78
C ASP A 254 6.37 -13.40 -13.32
N THR A 255 5.25 -13.51 -14.02
CA THR A 255 5.18 -13.82 -15.46
C THR A 255 5.57 -12.63 -16.34
N ARG A 256 6.03 -11.52 -15.75
CA ARG A 256 6.51 -10.33 -16.45
C ARG A 256 8.03 -10.28 -16.66
N SER A 257 8.80 -11.22 -16.11
CA SER A 257 10.26 -11.21 -16.20
C SER A 257 10.85 -11.95 -17.42
N SER A 258 10.03 -12.55 -18.30
CA SER A 258 10.52 -13.45 -19.36
C SER A 258 10.38 -12.95 -20.80
N GLN A 259 10.09 -11.65 -21.04
CA GLN A 259 10.12 -11.07 -22.39
C GLN A 259 11.39 -10.24 -22.61
N THR A 260 12.58 -10.80 -22.39
CA THR A 260 13.81 -10.30 -23.00
C THR A 260 14.84 -11.42 -23.04
N THR A 261 14.85 -12.19 -24.13
CA THR A 261 16.03 -12.71 -24.84
C THR A 261 15.56 -13.77 -25.83
N ASP A 262 15.32 -13.38 -27.08
CA ASP A 262 15.54 -14.24 -28.24
C ASP A 262 15.82 -13.30 -29.42
N GLY A 263 17.09 -12.95 -29.54
CA GLY A 263 17.61 -12.03 -30.55
C GLY A 263 19.11 -12.20 -30.69
N GLU A 264 19.59 -13.45 -30.78
CA GLU A 264 21.00 -13.74 -30.96
C GLU A 264 21.28 -14.21 -32.40
N GLY A 265 21.93 -13.31 -33.15
CA GLY A 265 23.07 -13.64 -34.00
C GLY A 265 22.83 -14.40 -35.31
N LYS A 266 22.51 -13.69 -36.40
CA LYS A 266 22.94 -14.13 -37.75
C LYS A 266 24.26 -13.44 -38.10
N ALA A 267 25.36 -14.15 -37.86
CA ALA A 267 26.70 -13.75 -38.25
C ALA A 267 26.88 -13.78 -39.77
N HIS A 268 27.67 -12.82 -40.25
CA HIS A 268 28.19 -12.74 -41.60
C HIS A 268 29.11 -13.93 -41.92
N GLY A 269 28.97 -14.45 -43.14
CA GLY A 269 29.86 -15.37 -43.82
C GLY A 269 29.46 -15.40 -45.28
#